data_AF-A0A538GQS8-F1
#
_entry.id   AF-A0A538GQS8-F1
#
_cell.length_a   1.000
_cell.length_b   1.000
_cell.length_c   1.000
_cell.angle_alpha   90.00
_cell.angle_beta   90.00
_cell.angle_gamma   90.00
#
_symmetry.space_group_name_H-M   'P 1'
#
loop_
_entity.id
_entity.type
_entity.pdbx_description
1 polymer ?
#
loop_
_entity_poly.entity_id
_entity_poly.type
_entity_poly.pdbx_seq_one_letter_code
_entity_poly.pdbx_strand_id
1 'polypeptide(L)'
;HVVALPGAEEPAGAAAAELDAAGADVLLDDRDQRAGEKFADADLIGIPLRVTAGKKTLEDGAVDVRERASGEERRVPLGELGSIL
;
A
#
# COMPACT_ATOMS: atom_id res chain seq x y z
N HIS A 1 3.15 -3.11 -4.19
CA HIS A 1 1.71 -3.42 -4.33
C HIS A 1 0.96 -2.55 -3.35
N VAL A 2 0.24 -1.55 -3.83
CA VAL A 2 -0.60 -0.68 -3.02
C VAL A 2 -2.02 -1.27 -2.99
N VAL A 3 -2.54 -1.57 -1.81
CA VAL A 3 -3.87 -2.15 -1.60
C VAL A 3 -4.76 -1.09 -0.97
N ALA A 4 -5.85 -0.73 -1.66
CA ALA A 4 -6.88 0.14 -1.12
C ALA A 4 -7.89 -0.68 -0.31
N LEU A 5 -8.03 -0.39 0.98
CA LEU A 5 -9.18 -0.88 1.76
C LEU A 5 -10.45 -0.08 1.42
N PRO A 6 -11.65 -0.63 1.68
CA PRO A 6 -12.90 0.05 1.31
C PRO A 6 -13.00 1.50 1.83
N GLY A 7 -13.17 2.44 0.90
CA GLY A 7 -13.25 3.87 1.19
C GLY A 7 -11.89 4.56 1.38
N ALA A 8 -10.80 3.96 0.90
CA ALA A 8 -9.45 4.50 0.93
C ALA A 8 -8.81 4.56 -0.48
N GLU A 9 -9.62 4.61 -1.54
CA GLU A 9 -9.18 4.53 -2.93
C GLU A 9 -8.35 5.75 -3.35
N GLU A 10 -8.82 6.97 -3.06
CA GLU A 10 -8.11 8.22 -3.34
C GLU A 10 -6.71 8.28 -2.70
N PRO A 11 -6.55 8.02 -1.40
CA PRO A 11 -5.23 8.01 -0.77
C PRO A 11 -4.36 6.80 -1.16
N ALA A 12 -4.94 5.65 -1.52
CA ALA A 12 -4.17 4.58 -2.13
C ALA A 12 -3.58 5.04 -3.47
N GLY A 13 -4.35 5.79 -4.26
CA GLY A 13 -3.85 6.46 -5.46
C GLY A 13 -2.71 7.44 -5.17
N ALA A 14 -2.81 8.23 -4.10
CA ALA A 14 -1.75 9.15 -3.68
C ALA A 14 -0.46 8.40 -3.30
N ALA A 15 -0.56 7.32 -2.50
CA ALA A 15 0.57 6.48 -2.15
C ALA A 15 1.22 5.84 -3.39
N ALA A 16 0.41 5.39 -4.36
CA ALA A 16 0.91 4.84 -5.60
C ALA A 16 1.66 5.89 -6.43
N ALA A 17 1.12 7.10 -6.56
CA ALA A 17 1.76 8.19 -7.29
C ALA A 17 3.10 8.62 -6.66
N GLU A 18 3.20 8.61 -5.33
CA GLU A 18 4.45 8.94 -4.65
C GLU A 18 5.55 7.90 -4.91
N LEU A 19 5.19 6.61 -4.82
CA LEU A 19 6.13 5.52 -5.09
C LEU A 19 6.56 5.49 -6.56
N ASP A 20 5.64 5.75 -7.49
CA ASP A 20 5.93 5.88 -8.92
C ASP A 20 6.87 7.05 -9.21
N ALA A 21 6.62 8.22 -8.59
CA ALA A 21 7.49 9.38 -8.69
C ALA A 21 8.91 9.13 -8.10
N ALA A 22 9.02 8.22 -7.14
CA ALA A 22 10.29 7.75 -6.59
C ALA A 22 10.97 6.66 -7.44
N GLY A 23 10.35 6.23 -8.55
CA GLY A 23 10.91 5.31 -9.53
C GLY A 23 10.56 3.84 -9.33
N ALA A 24 9.55 3.51 -8.50
CA ALA A 24 9.07 2.15 -8.34
C ALA A 24 8.03 1.76 -9.38
N ASP A 25 8.03 0.49 -9.79
CA ASP A 25 6.91 -0.10 -10.52
C ASP A 25 5.76 -0.44 -9.54
N VAL A 26 4.65 0.28 -9.66
CA VAL A 26 3.53 0.18 -8.71
C VAL A 26 2.33 -0.55 -9.30
N LEU A 27 1.90 -1.60 -8.61
CA LEU A 27 0.57 -2.18 -8.78
C LEU A 27 -0.38 -1.60 -7.73
N LEU A 28 -1.42 -0.89 -8.16
CA LEU A 28 -2.52 -0.40 -7.32
C LEU A 28 -3.73 -1.36 -7.41
N ASP A 29 -4.24 -1.79 -6.27
CA ASP A 29 -5.46 -2.60 -6.14
C ASP A 29 -6.58 -1.81 -5.46
N ASP A 30 -7.31 -1.05 -6.28
CA ASP A 30 -8.48 -0.24 -5.95
C ASP A 30 -9.81 -0.93 -6.31
N ARG A 31 -9.78 -2.22 -6.65
CA ARG A 31 -10.96 -3.00 -7.05
C ARG A 31 -12.04 -2.98 -5.95
N ASP A 32 -13.31 -3.03 -6.32
CA ASP A 32 -14.41 -3.20 -5.37
C ASP A 32 -14.50 -4.66 -4.88
N GLN A 33 -13.52 -5.06 -4.07
CA GLN A 33 -13.39 -6.40 -3.49
C GLN A 33 -13.10 -6.33 -2.00
N ARG A 34 -13.41 -7.43 -1.30
CA ARG A 34 -13.15 -7.55 0.14
C ARG A 34 -11.66 -7.53 0.43
N ALA A 35 -11.27 -6.90 1.54
CA ALA A 35 -9.88 -6.80 1.98
C ALA A 35 -9.13 -8.15 1.96
N GLY A 36 -9.76 -9.22 2.48
CA GLY A 36 -9.14 -10.55 2.50
C GLY A 36 -8.84 -11.12 1.12
N GLU A 37 -9.65 -10.80 0.10
CA GLU A 37 -9.42 -11.23 -1.27
C GLU A 37 -8.24 -10.47 -1.90
N LYS A 38 -8.19 -9.16 -1.72
CA LYS A 38 -7.05 -8.33 -2.15
C LYS A 38 -5.74 -8.77 -1.52
N PHE A 39 -5.75 -9.07 -0.23
CA PHE A 39 -4.54 -9.55 0.46
C PHE A 39 -4.09 -10.93 -0.02
N ALA A 40 -5.04 -11.85 -0.27
CA ALA A 40 -4.72 -13.15 -0.84
C ALA A 40 -4.08 -13.00 -2.24
N ASP A 41 -4.66 -12.16 -3.09
CA ASP A 41 -4.09 -11.84 -4.41
C ASP A 41 -2.70 -11.20 -4.27
N ALA A 42 -2.52 -10.25 -3.34
CA ALA A 42 -1.24 -9.62 -3.09
C ALA A 42 -0.16 -10.62 -2.66
N ASP A 43 -0.52 -11.56 -1.79
CA ASP A 43 0.37 -12.61 -1.31
C ASP A 43 0.71 -13.61 -2.43
N LEU A 44 -0.23 -13.89 -3.33
CA LEU A 44 -0.01 -14.74 -4.51
C LEU A 44 0.87 -14.06 -5.57
N ILE A 45 0.63 -12.79 -5.88
CA ILE A 45 1.40 -12.00 -6.84
C ILE A 45 2.86 -11.86 -6.37
N GLY A 46 3.08 -11.69 -5.07
CA GLY A 46 4.41 -11.81 -4.50
C GLY A 46 5.32 -10.59 -4.63
N ILE A 47 4.75 -9.39 -4.80
CA ILE A 47 5.53 -8.14 -4.82
C ILE A 47 6.26 -7.95 -3.46
N PRO A 48 7.54 -7.55 -3.45
CA PRO A 48 8.35 -7.47 -2.23
C PRO A 48 7.79 -6.56 -1.13
N LEU A 49 7.22 -5.42 -1.53
CA LEU A 49 6.60 -4.45 -0.62
C LEU A 49 5.09 -4.37 -0.86
N ARG A 50 4.31 -4.56 0.20
CA ARG A 50 2.88 -4.28 0.22
C ARG A 50 2.62 -3.03 1.03
N VAL A 51 1.94 -2.05 0.43
CA VAL A 51 1.49 -0.82 1.06
C VAL A 51 -0.02 -0.89 1.19
N THR A 52 -0.55 -0.68 2.38
CA THR A 52 -1.99 -0.79 2.66
C THR A 52 -2.51 0.56 3.11
N ALA A 53 -3.48 1.10 2.36
CA ALA A 53 -4.18 2.31 2.72
C ALA A 53 -5.53 1.95 3.35
N GLY A 54 -5.78 2.40 4.58
CA GLY A 54 -7.05 2.20 5.27
C GLY A 54 -7.47 3.42 6.07
N LYS A 55 -8.77 3.56 6.36
CA LYS A 55 -9.32 4.74 7.03
C LYS A 55 -8.51 5.20 8.25
N LYS A 56 -8.10 4.27 9.10
CA LYS A 56 -7.33 4.56 10.31
C LYS A 56 -5.91 5.07 10.05
N THR A 57 -5.20 4.52 9.07
CA THR A 57 -3.84 4.97 8.76
C THR A 57 -3.88 6.38 8.16
N LEU A 58 -4.96 6.69 7.46
CA LEU A 58 -5.15 7.95 6.75
C LEU A 58 -5.56 9.10 7.64
N GLU A 59 -6.32 8.84 8.71
CA GLU A 59 -6.53 9.81 9.79
C GLU A 59 -5.19 10.29 10.37
N ASP A 60 -4.16 9.43 10.33
CA ASP A 60 -2.80 9.73 10.76
C ASP A 60 -1.88 10.22 9.61
N GLY A 61 -2.40 10.41 8.40
CA GLY A 61 -1.61 10.82 7.22
C GLY A 61 -0.57 9.78 6.75
N ALA A 62 -0.84 8.51 7.02
CA ALA A 62 0.10 7.41 6.84
C ALA A 62 -0.51 6.18 6.15
N VAL A 63 0.34 5.21 5.85
CA VAL A 63 -0.01 3.89 5.34
C VAL A 63 0.76 2.81 6.08
N ASP A 64 0.23 1.58 6.09
CA ASP A 64 0.93 0.44 6.66
C ASP A 64 1.74 -0.25 5.55
N VAL A 65 3.04 -0.41 5.76
CA VAL A 65 3.97 -1.03 4.82
C VAL A 65 4.45 -2.34 5.39
N ARG A 66 4.28 -3.42 4.63
CA ARG A 66 4.77 -4.75 4.96
C ARG A 66 5.81 -5.21 3.94
N GLU A 67 6.96 -5.64 4.46
CA GLU A 67 7.98 -6.31 3.68
C GLU A 67 7.72 -7.82 3.66
N ARG A 68 7.65 -8.41 2.47
CA ARG A 68 7.30 -9.82 2.29
C ARG A 68 8.36 -10.76 2.89
N ALA A 69 9.63 -10.45 2.70
CA ALA A 69 10.74 -11.34 3.05
C ALA A 69 10.93 -11.48 4.56
N SER A 70 10.89 -10.36 5.29
CA SER A 70 11.03 -10.31 6.75
C SER A 70 9.69 -10.52 7.47
N GLY A 71 8.59 -10.17 6.81
CA GLY A 71 7.27 -10.06 7.45
C GLY A 71 7.13 -8.82 8.33
N GLU A 72 8.13 -7.93 8.37
CA GLU A 72 8.08 -6.69 9.13
C GLU A 72 6.96 -5.80 8.60
N GLU A 73 6.24 -5.18 9.52
CA GLU A 73 5.18 -4.22 9.22
C GLU A 73 5.45 -2.93 10.00
N ARG A 74 5.39 -1.81 9.28
CA ARG A 74 5.64 -0.48 9.84
C ARG A 74 4.67 0.52 9.26
N ARG A 75 4.30 1.51 10.07
CA ARG A 75 3.53 2.66 9.62
C ARG A 75 4.48 3.71 9.06
N VAL A 76 4.21 4.17 7.84
CA VAL A 76 5.04 5.14 7.13
C VAL A 76 4.16 6.33 6.74
N PRO A 77 4.54 7.58 7.09
CA PRO A 77 3.87 8.78 6.57
C PRO A 77 3.85 8.76 5.05
N LEU A 78 2.78 9.26 4.43
CA LEU A 78 2.67 9.28 2.96
C LEU A 78 3.94 9.88 2.34
N GLY A 79 4.28 11.13 2.67
CA GLY A 79 5.42 11.87 2.10
C GLY A 79 6.82 11.33 2.43
N GLU A 80 6.94 10.21 3.13
CA GLU A 80 8.20 9.50 3.36
C GLU A 80 8.27 8.17 2.60
N LEU A 81 7.22 7.78 1.85
CA LEU A 81 7.13 6.51 1.14
C LEU A 81 8.25 6.35 0.12
N GLY A 82 8.62 7.41 -0.60
CA GLY A 82 9.72 7.33 -1.56
C GLY A 82 11.08 6.97 -0.93
N SER A 83 11.25 7.16 0.38
CA SER A 83 12.52 6.90 1.09
C SER A 83 12.69 5.44 1.51
N ILE A 84 11.69 4.58 1.26
CA ILE A 84 11.69 3.18 1.70
C ILE A 84 12.00 2.17 0.58
N LEU A 85 12.17 2.66 -0.64
CA LEU A 85 12.61 1.88 -1.81
C LEU A 85 14.11 1.57 -1.71
#